data_AF-A0A952IVZ6-F1
#
_entry.id   AF-A0A952IVZ6-F1
#
_cell.length_a   1.000
_cell.length_b   1.000
_cell.length_c   1.000
_cell.angle_alpha   90.00
_cell.angle_beta   90.00
_cell.angle_gamma   90.00
#
_symmetry.space_group_name_H-M   'P 1'
#
loop_
_entity.id
_entity.type
_entity.pdbx_description
1 polymer ?
#
loop_
_entity_poly.entity_id
_entity_poly.type
_entity_poly.pdbx_seq_one_letter_code
_entity_poly.pdbx_strand_id
1 'polypeptide(L)'
;MSEIGNIALKVRSKNAGPFWITVDVFCGDQQAYQELQAKLTDERVATLFGQKTSDLKRFDIPSLYVIKFSFPRPTVQGSRFDRDMHGAQWAVMLAEFPVDP
;
A
#
# COMPACT_ATOMS: atom_id res chain seq x y z
N MET A 1 -2.01 15.27 -12.09
CA MET A 1 -2.34 15.32 -10.65
C MET A 1 -1.10 14.87 -9.88
N SER A 2 -0.89 15.31 -8.64
CA SER A 2 0.23 14.78 -7.85
C SER A 2 -0.10 13.32 -7.47
N GLU A 3 0.86 12.43 -7.66
CA GLU A 3 0.76 11.01 -7.30
C GLU A 3 1.50 10.75 -5.99
N ILE A 4 1.12 9.71 -5.25
CA ILE A 4 1.74 9.38 -3.96
C ILE A 4 3.25 9.17 -4.10
N GLY A 5 3.72 8.59 -5.21
CA GLY A 5 5.13 8.39 -5.51
C GLY A 5 5.95 9.67 -5.67
N ASN A 6 5.30 10.84 -5.85
CA ASN A 6 5.98 12.13 -5.87
C ASN A 6 6.24 12.67 -4.46
N ILE A 7 5.55 12.16 -3.45
CA ILE A 7 5.70 12.57 -2.03
C ILE A 7 6.47 11.50 -1.25
N ALA A 8 6.17 10.22 -1.47
CA ALA A 8 6.84 9.12 -0.82
C ALA A 8 8.25 8.93 -1.40
N LEU A 9 9.25 8.77 -0.52
CA LEU A 9 10.59 8.34 -0.93
C LEU A 9 10.56 7.01 -1.71
N LYS A 10 9.74 6.06 -1.28
CA LYS A 10 9.55 4.78 -1.98
C LYS A 10 8.28 4.06 -1.53
N VAL A 11 7.57 3.45 -2.48
CA VAL A 11 6.53 2.45 -2.19
C VAL A 11 7.06 1.07 -2.55
N ARG A 12 6.85 0.09 -1.68
CA ARG A 12 7.19 -1.32 -1.92
C ARG A 12 6.05 -2.22 -1.52
N SER A 13 5.93 -3.36 -2.18
CA SER A 13 4.98 -4.39 -1.81
C SER A 13 5.64 -5.75 -1.84
N LYS A 14 5.13 -6.65 -1.03
CA LYS A 14 5.60 -8.03 -0.92
C LYS A 14 4.49 -8.94 -0.44
N ASN A 15 4.72 -10.23 -0.60
CA ASN A 15 3.89 -11.25 0.03
C ASN A 15 4.13 -11.30 1.54
N ALA A 16 3.04 -11.47 2.28
CA ALA A 16 3.01 -11.81 3.70
C ALA A 16 2.48 -13.25 3.84
N GLY A 17 3.32 -14.20 3.44
CA GLY A 17 2.89 -15.56 3.16
C GLY A 17 2.01 -15.64 1.90
N PRO A 18 1.43 -16.81 1.61
CA PRO A 18 0.75 -17.05 0.33
C PRO A 18 -0.62 -16.37 0.22
N PHE A 19 -1.16 -15.83 1.32
CA PHE A 19 -2.54 -15.35 1.42
C PHE A 19 -2.66 -13.83 1.59
N TRP A 20 -1.57 -13.11 1.85
CA TRP A 20 -1.61 -11.67 2.13
C TRP A 20 -0.59 -10.89 1.30
N ILE A 21 -0.94 -9.65 0.97
CA ILE A 21 0.00 -8.62 0.51
C ILE A 21 0.27 -7.67 1.66
N THR A 22 1.50 -7.19 1.73
CA THR A 22 1.89 -6.01 2.51
C THR A 22 2.41 -4.94 1.56
N VAL A 23 1.96 -3.70 1.73
CA VAL A 23 2.46 -2.52 1.02
C VAL A 23 3.04 -1.55 2.05
N ASP A 24 4.31 -1.19 1.89
CA ASP A 24 5.07 -0.28 2.74
C ASP A 24 5.30 1.04 1.97
N VAL A 25 4.85 2.14 2.54
CA VAL A 25 5.09 3.51 2.05
C VAL A 25 6.19 4.12 2.91
N PHE A 26 7.40 4.20 2.37
CA PHE A 26 8.52 4.89 2.99
C PHE A 26 8.42 6.37 2.61
N CYS A 27 8.08 7.22 3.57
CA CYS A 27 7.86 8.64 3.33
C CYS A 27 9.16 9.44 3.27
N GLY A 28 10.22 8.97 3.93
CA GLY A 28 11.56 9.58 3.91
C GLY A 28 11.77 10.64 4.98
N ASP A 29 10.76 11.47 5.26
CA ASP A 29 10.78 12.46 6.32
C ASP A 29 9.44 12.63 7.03
N GLN A 30 9.42 13.45 8.08
CA GLN A 30 8.26 13.71 8.90
C GLN A 30 7.14 14.45 8.15
N GLN A 31 7.48 15.39 7.25
CA GLN A 31 6.50 16.21 6.54
C GLN A 31 5.72 15.33 5.54
N ALA A 32 6.44 14.58 4.71
CA ALA A 32 5.86 13.62 3.78
C ALA A 32 5.05 12.54 4.52
N TYR A 33 5.53 12.10 5.68
CA TYR A 33 4.81 11.14 6.50
C TYR A 33 3.46 11.67 7.00
N GLN A 34 3.43 12.87 7.59
CA GLN A 34 2.20 13.48 8.09
C GLN A 34 1.20 13.74 6.97
N GLU A 35 1.66 14.23 5.81
CA GLU A 35 0.82 14.44 4.65
C GLU A 35 0.19 13.13 4.15
N LEU A 36 1.03 12.11 3.89
CA LEU A 36 0.54 10.83 3.39
C LEU A 36 -0.29 10.08 4.43
N GLN A 37 0.00 10.21 5.72
CA GLN A 37 -0.79 9.61 6.79
C GLN A 37 -2.23 10.15 6.76
N ALA A 38 -2.39 11.46 6.61
CA ALA A 38 -3.71 12.09 6.53
C ALA A 38 -4.45 11.74 5.23
N LYS A 39 -3.72 11.63 4.10
CA LYS A 39 -4.33 11.40 2.79
C LYS A 39 -4.64 9.93 2.50
N LEU A 40 -3.83 8.99 2.98
CA LEU A 40 -4.03 7.55 2.77
C LEU A 40 -5.00 6.96 3.79
N THR A 41 -6.27 7.38 3.77
CA THR A 41 -7.30 6.80 4.66
C THR A 41 -7.56 5.34 4.32
N ASP A 42 -8.05 4.58 5.29
CA ASP A 42 -8.29 3.15 5.14
C ASP A 42 -9.32 2.88 4.02
N GLU A 43 -10.33 3.73 3.87
CA GLU A 43 -11.34 3.63 2.81
C GLU A 43 -10.75 3.86 1.43
N ARG A 44 -9.87 4.87 1.28
CA ARG A 44 -9.21 5.16 0.00
C ARG A 44 -8.32 4.01 -0.42
N VAL A 45 -7.50 3.50 0.50
CA VAL A 45 -6.58 2.40 0.23
C VAL A 45 -7.32 1.08 0.00
N ALA A 46 -8.38 0.80 0.77
CA ALA A 46 -9.21 -0.39 0.56
C ALA A 46 -9.90 -0.34 -0.81
N THR A 47 -10.45 0.82 -1.20
CA THR A 47 -11.08 1.02 -2.52
C THR A 47 -10.09 0.78 -3.65
N LEU A 48 -8.88 1.36 -3.57
CA LEU A 48 -7.82 1.16 -4.57
C LEU A 48 -7.51 -0.32 -4.80
N PHE A 49 -7.46 -1.12 -3.73
CA PHE A 49 -7.10 -2.54 -3.80
C PHE A 49 -8.32 -3.49 -3.91
N GLY A 50 -9.53 -2.95 -4.05
CA GLY A 50 -10.77 -3.74 -4.12
C GLY A 50 -11.04 -4.57 -2.86
N GLN A 51 -10.61 -4.08 -1.70
CA GLN A 51 -10.75 -4.74 -0.40
C GLN A 51 -11.89 -4.11 0.40
N LYS A 52 -12.40 -4.85 1.38
CA LYS A 52 -13.22 -4.26 2.44
C LYS A 52 -12.29 -3.59 3.45
N THR A 53 -12.69 -2.44 3.99
CA THR A 53 -11.94 -1.74 5.04
C THR A 53 -11.67 -2.65 6.25
N SER A 54 -12.59 -3.57 6.58
CA SER A 54 -12.44 -4.57 7.66
C SER A 54 -11.28 -5.56 7.45
N ASP A 55 -10.89 -5.79 6.20
CA ASP A 55 -9.87 -6.76 5.82
C ASP A 55 -8.50 -6.08 5.66
N LEU A 56 -8.48 -4.75 5.60
CA LEU A 56 -7.28 -3.93 5.55
C LEU A 56 -6.73 -3.72 6.95
N LYS A 57 -5.44 -4.03 7.13
CA LYS A 57 -4.68 -3.72 8.33
C LYS A 57 -3.74 -2.56 8.04
N ARG A 58 -3.91 -1.46 8.76
CA ARG A 58 -3.01 -0.32 8.72
C ARG A 58 -2.09 -0.29 9.94
N PHE A 59 -0.82 0.06 9.70
CA PHE A 59 0.16 0.31 10.74
C PHE A 59 0.90 1.60 10.43
N ASP A 60 0.72 2.59 11.30
CA ASP A 60 1.45 3.84 11.27
C ASP A 60 2.72 3.68 12.12
N ILE A 61 3.90 3.91 11.53
CA ILE A 61 5.20 3.74 12.20
C ILE A 61 5.97 5.07 12.14
N PRO A 62 5.63 6.05 13.00
CA PRO A 62 6.20 7.40 12.95
C PRO A 62 7.73 7.42 13.08
N SER A 63 8.29 6.53 13.91
CA SER A 63 9.74 6.46 14.16
C SER A 63 10.55 6.09 12.91
N LEU A 64 9.90 5.52 11.88
CA LEU A 64 10.53 5.16 10.61
C LEU A 64 10.00 6.00 9.44
N TYR A 65 9.05 6.90 9.66
CA TYR A 65 8.30 7.58 8.60
C TYR A 65 7.71 6.57 7.60
N VAL A 66 7.08 5.50 8.11
CA VAL A 66 6.48 4.44 7.30
C VAL A 66 5.00 4.28 7.62
N ILE A 67 4.20 4.18 6.57
CA ILE A 67 2.81 3.72 6.63
C ILE A 67 2.76 2.35 5.97
N LYS A 68 2.27 1.35 6.70
CA LYS A 68 2.14 -0.02 6.20
C LYS A 68 0.68 -0.40 6.08
N PHE A 69 0.35 -1.06 4.98
CA PHE A 69 -0.93 -1.70 4.76
C PHE A 69 -0.74 -3.19 4.57
N SER A 70 -1.70 -4.00 5.01
CA SER A 70 -1.74 -5.43 4.69
C SER A 70 -3.17 -5.89 4.47
N PHE A 71 -3.40 -6.70 3.44
CA PHE A 71 -4.72 -7.17 3.06
C PHE A 71 -4.66 -8.55 2.39
N PRO A 72 -5.78 -9.30 2.34
CA PRO A 72 -5.84 -10.59 1.67
C PRO A 72 -5.50 -10.49 0.17
N ARG A 73 -4.77 -11.48 -0.33
CA ARG A 73 -4.55 -11.64 -1.77
C ARG A 73 -5.86 -12.06 -2.45
N PRO A 74 -6.20 -11.49 -3.62
CA PRO A 74 -7.34 -11.98 -4.39
C PRO A 74 -7.10 -13.39 -4.95
N THR A 75 -5.83 -13.73 -5.23
CA THR A 75 -5.39 -15.06 -5.67
C THR A 75 -4.23 -15.54 -4.81
N VAL A 76 -4.36 -16.75 -4.27
CA VAL A 76 -3.30 -17.41 -3.49
C VAL A 76 -2.00 -17.47 -4.29
N GLN A 77 -0.89 -17.11 -3.66
CA GLN A 77 0.43 -17.15 -4.29
C GLN A 77 0.73 -18.54 -4.83
N GLY A 78 1.23 -18.64 -6.06
CA GLY A 78 1.57 -19.94 -6.66
C GLY A 78 0.42 -20.63 -7.38
N SER A 79 -0.80 -20.08 -7.32
CA SER A 79 -1.93 -20.57 -8.10
C SER A 79 -1.68 -20.44 -9.61
N ARG A 80 -2.30 -21.31 -10.41
CA ARG A 80 -2.34 -21.19 -11.89
C ARG A 80 -2.89 -19.84 -12.35
N PHE A 81 -3.73 -19.20 -11.54
CA PHE A 81 -4.32 -17.89 -11.83
C PHE A 81 -3.56 -16.72 -11.20
N ASP A 82 -2.42 -16.98 -10.55
CA ASP A 82 -1.61 -15.93 -9.95
C ASP A 82 -0.84 -15.17 -11.05
N ARG A 83 -1.19 -13.89 -11.21
CA ARG A 83 -0.57 -13.00 -12.20
C ARG A 83 0.54 -12.14 -11.62
N ASP A 84 0.73 -12.18 -10.30
CA ASP A 84 1.78 -11.44 -9.59
C ASP A 84 2.34 -12.30 -8.45
N MET A 85 3.21 -13.24 -8.84
CA MET A 85 3.85 -14.21 -7.95
C MET A 85 4.65 -13.54 -6.83
N HIS A 86 5.25 -12.37 -7.10
CA HIS A 86 6.08 -11.64 -6.15
C HIS A 86 5.29 -10.62 -5.33
N GLY A 87 4.06 -10.29 -5.74
CA GLY A 87 3.24 -9.27 -5.10
C GLY A 87 3.81 -7.87 -5.30
N ALA A 88 4.59 -7.62 -6.36
CA ALA A 88 5.32 -6.37 -6.57
C ALA A 88 4.50 -5.30 -7.30
N GLN A 89 3.45 -5.69 -8.03
CA GLN A 89 2.63 -4.76 -8.82
C GLN A 89 1.76 -3.86 -7.94
N TRP A 90 1.40 -4.33 -6.74
CA TRP A 90 0.59 -3.60 -5.76
C TRP A 90 1.24 -2.28 -5.30
N ALA A 91 2.56 -2.23 -5.23
CA ALA A 91 3.29 -1.00 -4.93
C ALA A 91 3.12 0.06 -6.02
N VAL A 92 3.12 -0.37 -7.27
CA VAL A 92 2.97 0.53 -8.43
C VAL A 92 1.59 1.17 -8.41
N MET A 93 0.55 0.35 -8.16
CA MET A 93 -0.83 0.86 -8.04
C MET A 93 -0.95 1.96 -6.99
N LEU A 94 -0.30 1.82 -5.82
CA LEU A 94 -0.35 2.85 -4.78
C LEU A 94 0.58 4.04 -5.09
N ALA A 95 1.74 3.81 -5.69
CA ALA A 95 2.66 4.88 -6.04
C ALA A 95 2.06 5.83 -7.09
N GLU A 96 1.37 5.31 -8.10
CA GLU A 96 0.74 6.08 -9.19
C GLU A 96 -0.65 6.60 -8.81
N PHE A 97 -1.15 6.31 -7.61
CA PHE A 97 -2.49 6.74 -7.20
C PHE A 97 -2.51 8.23 -6.85
N PRO A 98 -3.53 9.00 -7.29
CA PRO A 98 -3.63 10.43 -7.03
C PRO A 98 -3.71 10.76 -5.54
N VAL A 99 -2.97 11.80 -5.16
CA VAL A 99 -2.91 12.33 -3.79
C VAL A 99 -4.25 12.95 -3.38
N ASP A 100 -4.90 13.66 -4.29
CA ASP A 100 -6.20 14.31 -4.12
C ASP A 100 -7.21 13.74 -5.15
N PRO A 101 -8.52 13.66 -4.83
CA PRO A 101 -9.55 13.13 -5.72
C PRO A 101 -9.79 13.93 -7.00
#